data_AF-A0A7Y2VD22-F1
#
_entry.id   AF-A0A7Y2VD22-F1
#
_cell.length_a   1.000
_cell.length_b   1.000
_cell.length_c   1.000
_cell.angle_alpha   90.00
_cell.angle_beta   90.00
_cell.angle_gamma   90.00
#
_symmetry.space_group_name_H-M   'P 1'
#
loop_
_entity.id
_entity.type
_entity.pdbx_description
1 polymer ?
#
loop_
_entity_poly.entity_id
_entity_poly.type
_entity_poly.pdbx_seq_one_letter_code
_entity_poly.pdbx_strand_id
1 'polypeptide(L)'
;MKQLLIISAILVSFIASAQNNYEKGMQKAFELWSDNKPTEAANLFERIAGAEQDNWLPSYWAAQINIVKSFGEKDADKLSAQLDKAQELIDFATSISQDNPEIMVMQALLHTAWVAYDGATYGMTLSGKVVEIYSKAIQIAPNNPRVILNKAEWDMGAARFFGQDMAPFCKDVQR
;
A
#
# COMPACT_ATOMS: atom_id res chain seq x y z
N MET A 1 14.94 -46.77 -9.81
CA MET A 1 14.30 -45.67 -10.56
C MET A 1 12.80 -45.54 -10.25
N LYS A 2 11.97 -46.59 -10.41
CA LYS A 2 10.53 -46.54 -10.10
C LYS A 2 10.21 -46.13 -8.65
N GLN A 3 10.93 -46.68 -7.68
CA GLN A 3 10.79 -46.36 -6.24
C GLN A 3 11.23 -44.91 -5.92
N LEU A 4 12.27 -44.40 -6.58
CA LEU A 4 12.74 -43.02 -6.43
C LEU A 4 11.75 -42.01 -7.03
N LEU A 5 11.12 -42.33 -8.17
CA LEU A 5 10.08 -41.50 -8.77
C LEU A 5 8.81 -41.44 -7.90
N ILE A 6 8.45 -42.54 -7.24
CA ILE A 6 7.29 -42.59 -6.31
C ILE A 6 7.60 -41.78 -5.04
N ILE A 7 8.80 -41.90 -4.47
CA ILE A 7 9.22 -41.11 -3.29
C ILE A 7 9.28 -39.61 -3.63
N SER A 8 9.83 -39.23 -4.78
CA SER A 8 9.81 -37.83 -5.25
C SER A 8 8.39 -37.32 -5.51
N ALA A 9 7.49 -38.13 -6.09
CA ALA A 9 6.10 -37.73 -6.31
C ALA A 9 5.33 -37.53 -4.99
N ILE A 10 5.57 -38.37 -3.98
CA ILE A 10 4.96 -38.24 -2.65
C ILE A 10 5.51 -37.01 -1.92
N LEU A 11 6.82 -36.76 -1.97
CA LEU A 11 7.45 -35.55 -1.40
C LEU A 11 6.90 -34.26 -2.02
N VAL A 12 6.71 -34.21 -3.34
CA VAL A 12 6.10 -33.05 -4.02
C VAL A 12 4.64 -32.85 -3.60
N SER A 13 3.91 -33.94 -3.33
CA SER A 13 2.51 -33.89 -2.89
C SER A 13 2.35 -33.36 -1.45
N PHE A 14 3.32 -33.63 -0.57
CA PHE A 14 3.31 -33.13 0.82
C PHE A 14 3.62 -31.63 0.93
N ILE A 15 4.41 -31.07 0.02
CA ILE A 15 4.75 -29.63 0.02
C ILE A 15 3.55 -28.80 -0.49
N ALA A 16 2.71 -29.36 -1.35
CA ALA A 16 1.55 -28.67 -1.93
C ALA A 16 0.40 -28.37 -0.94
N SER A 17 0.44 -28.94 0.27
CA SER A 17 -0.59 -28.74 1.31
C SER A 17 -0.07 -27.96 2.54
N ALA A 18 1.11 -27.35 2.46
CA ALA A 18 1.78 -26.69 3.58
C ALA A 18 1.31 -25.26 3.87
N GLN A 19 0.36 -24.71 3.10
CA GLN A 19 -0.05 -23.32 3.25
C GLN A 19 -0.74 -23.10 4.60
N ASN A 20 -0.15 -22.24 5.44
CA ASN A 20 -0.65 -21.98 6.79
C ASN A 20 -1.93 -21.11 6.75
N ASN A 21 -2.62 -20.97 7.89
CA ASN A 21 -3.88 -20.22 7.95
C ASN A 21 -3.73 -18.75 7.53
N TYR A 22 -2.58 -18.15 7.84
CA TYR A 22 -2.23 -16.80 7.43
C TYR A 22 -2.19 -16.68 5.90
N GLU A 23 -1.40 -17.52 5.23
CA GLU A 23 -1.22 -17.48 3.77
C GLU A 23 -2.55 -17.74 3.04
N LYS A 24 -3.38 -18.69 3.53
CA LYS A 24 -4.72 -18.92 3.00
C LYS A 24 -5.63 -17.71 3.18
N GLY A 25 -5.59 -17.06 4.34
CA GLY A 25 -6.35 -15.84 4.62
C GLY A 25 -5.94 -14.69 3.70
N MET A 26 -4.64 -14.44 3.56
CA MET A 26 -4.10 -13.40 2.70
C MET A 26 -4.46 -13.65 1.24
N GLN A 27 -4.26 -14.88 0.74
CA GLN A 27 -4.67 -15.25 -0.62
C GLN A 27 -6.15 -14.98 -0.84
N LYS A 28 -7.00 -15.35 0.13
CA LYS A 28 -8.44 -15.10 0.01
C LYS A 28 -8.79 -13.61 -0.02
N ALA A 29 -8.08 -12.78 0.75
CA ALA A 29 -8.26 -11.33 0.73
C ALA A 29 -7.85 -10.73 -0.62
N PHE A 30 -6.75 -11.19 -1.21
CA PHE A 30 -6.35 -10.79 -2.56
C PHE A 30 -7.32 -11.25 -3.65
N GLU A 31 -7.88 -12.46 -3.53
CA GLU A 31 -8.94 -12.94 -4.44
C GLU A 31 -10.16 -12.02 -4.38
N LEU A 32 -10.63 -11.67 -3.18
CA LEU A 32 -11.74 -10.73 -3.01
C LEU A 32 -11.45 -9.38 -3.67
N TRP A 33 -10.23 -8.86 -3.49
CA TRP A 33 -9.86 -7.60 -4.11
C TRP A 33 -9.84 -7.70 -5.64
N SER A 34 -9.27 -8.78 -6.18
CA SER A 34 -9.21 -9.06 -7.61
C SER A 34 -10.61 -9.25 -8.22
N ASP A 35 -11.55 -9.80 -7.46
CA ASP A 35 -12.96 -9.95 -7.82
C ASP A 35 -13.77 -8.63 -7.67
N ASN A 36 -13.09 -7.49 -7.52
CA ASN A 36 -13.69 -6.17 -7.34
C ASN A 36 -14.59 -6.07 -6.10
N LYS A 37 -14.20 -6.75 -5.00
CA LYS A 37 -14.85 -6.68 -3.67
C LYS A 37 -13.92 -6.05 -2.63
N PRO A 38 -13.55 -4.76 -2.81
CA PRO A 38 -12.50 -4.15 -2.01
C PRO A 38 -12.89 -3.97 -0.55
N THR A 39 -14.17 -3.76 -0.24
CA THR A 39 -14.63 -3.64 1.16
C THR A 39 -14.47 -4.98 1.90
N GLU A 40 -14.85 -6.08 1.28
CA GLU A 40 -14.72 -7.43 1.83
C GLU A 40 -13.24 -7.83 1.97
N ALA A 41 -12.42 -7.45 1.00
CA ALA A 41 -10.97 -7.65 1.05
C ALA A 41 -10.32 -6.89 2.22
N ALA A 42 -10.59 -5.58 2.35
CA ALA A 42 -10.09 -4.76 3.46
C ALA A 42 -10.51 -5.34 4.82
N ASN A 43 -11.79 -5.67 4.99
CA ASN A 43 -12.30 -6.28 6.22
C ASN A 43 -11.61 -7.63 6.53
N LEU A 44 -11.25 -8.43 5.52
CA LEU A 44 -10.53 -9.68 5.74
C LEU A 44 -9.06 -9.43 6.12
N PHE A 45 -8.38 -8.48 5.46
CA PHE A 45 -7.04 -8.06 5.86
C PHE A 45 -7.00 -7.54 7.29
N GLU A 46 -7.97 -6.75 7.73
CA GLU A 46 -8.09 -6.26 9.11
C GLU A 46 -8.28 -7.40 10.11
N ARG A 47 -9.12 -8.40 9.79
CA ARG A 47 -9.26 -9.59 10.63
C ARG A 47 -7.95 -10.38 10.75
N ILE A 48 -7.19 -10.47 9.67
CA ILE A 48 -5.88 -11.14 9.67
C ILE A 48 -4.89 -10.33 10.52
N ALA A 49 -4.86 -9.00 10.39
CA ALA A 49 -4.05 -8.14 11.25
C ALA A 49 -4.36 -8.35 12.74
N GLY A 50 -5.64 -8.54 13.07
CA GLY A 50 -6.10 -8.86 14.42
C GLY A 50 -5.56 -10.19 14.97
N ALA A 51 -5.26 -11.16 14.11
CA ALA A 51 -4.69 -12.45 14.51
C ALA A 51 -3.15 -12.47 14.45
N GLU A 52 -2.55 -11.70 13.54
CA GLU A 52 -1.13 -11.70 13.20
C GLU A 52 -0.46 -10.39 13.67
N GLN A 53 -0.44 -10.18 14.99
CA GLN A 53 -0.08 -8.90 15.61
C GLN A 53 1.36 -8.44 15.35
N ASP A 54 2.27 -9.36 15.01
CA ASP A 54 3.67 -9.05 14.69
C ASP A 54 3.92 -8.93 13.18
N ASN A 55 2.86 -8.93 12.36
CA ASN A 55 2.95 -8.85 10.91
C ASN A 55 2.27 -7.58 10.39
N TRP A 56 3.07 -6.68 9.82
CA TRP A 56 2.60 -5.40 9.31
C TRP A 56 1.85 -5.49 7.96
N LEU A 57 2.04 -6.59 7.21
CA LEU A 57 1.52 -6.73 5.84
C LEU A 57 -0.02 -6.67 5.74
N PRO A 58 -0.81 -7.35 6.59
CA PRO A 58 -2.26 -7.28 6.50
C PRO A 58 -2.79 -5.86 6.69
N SER A 59 -2.27 -5.14 7.70
CA SER A 59 -2.64 -3.74 7.94
C SER A 59 -2.24 -2.82 6.79
N TYR A 60 -1.05 -3.04 6.21
CA TYR A 60 -0.60 -2.32 5.01
C TYR A 60 -1.58 -2.48 3.84
N TRP A 61 -2.04 -3.71 3.56
CA TRP A 61 -2.97 -3.95 2.45
C TRP A 61 -4.39 -3.44 2.73
N ALA A 62 -4.87 -3.54 3.97
CA ALA A 62 -6.12 -2.91 4.37
C ALA A 62 -6.07 -1.37 4.23
N ALA A 63 -4.96 -0.74 4.63
CA ALA A 63 -4.76 0.70 4.46
C ALA A 63 -4.75 1.09 2.98
N GLN A 64 -4.03 0.33 2.15
CA GLN A 64 -3.96 0.57 0.70
C GLN A 64 -5.33 0.62 0.04
N ILE A 65 -6.20 -0.33 0.39
CA ILE A 65 -7.56 -0.39 -0.18
C ILE A 65 -8.39 0.81 0.27
N ASN A 66 -8.33 1.18 1.55
CA ASN A 66 -9.06 2.34 2.06
C ASN A 66 -8.59 3.64 1.39
N ILE A 67 -7.28 3.83 1.20
CA ILE A 67 -6.73 4.99 0.49
C ILE A 67 -7.16 5.00 -0.99
N VAL A 68 -7.03 3.88 -1.71
CA VAL A 68 -7.41 3.82 -3.13
C VAL A 68 -8.89 4.11 -3.33
N LYS A 69 -9.76 3.62 -2.43
CA LYS A 69 -11.20 3.90 -2.47
C LYS A 69 -11.56 5.36 -2.20
N SER A 70 -10.69 6.12 -1.53
CA SER A 70 -10.93 7.53 -1.23
C SER A 70 -10.71 8.44 -2.44
N PHE A 71 -9.85 8.03 -3.39
CA PHE A 71 -9.62 8.83 -4.58
C PHE A 71 -10.90 8.91 -5.43
N GLY A 72 -11.36 10.14 -5.66
CA GLY A 72 -12.58 10.41 -6.41
C GLY A 72 -13.86 10.42 -5.56
N GLU A 73 -13.79 10.07 -4.28
CA GLU A 73 -14.90 10.22 -3.33
C GLU A 73 -15.28 11.70 -3.19
N LYS A 74 -16.59 11.97 -3.09
CA LYS A 74 -17.14 13.33 -2.98
C LYS A 74 -17.77 13.59 -1.63
N ASP A 75 -18.23 12.54 -0.96
CA ASP A 75 -18.75 12.61 0.39
C ASP A 75 -17.59 12.75 1.40
N ALA A 76 -17.57 13.89 2.10
CA ALA A 76 -16.52 14.24 3.06
C ALA A 76 -16.46 13.26 4.23
N ASP A 77 -17.61 12.82 4.75
CA ASP A 77 -17.68 11.92 5.91
C ASP A 77 -17.18 10.54 5.52
N LYS A 78 -17.55 10.07 4.32
CA LYS A 78 -17.09 8.79 3.79
C LYS A 78 -15.59 8.79 3.49
N LEU A 79 -15.07 9.87 2.91
CA LEU A 79 -13.63 10.03 2.67
C LEU A 79 -12.86 10.06 3.99
N SER A 80 -13.32 10.85 4.97
CA SER A 80 -12.69 10.95 6.29
C SER A 80 -12.65 9.59 6.97
N ALA A 81 -13.78 8.86 7.00
CA ALA A 81 -13.83 7.53 7.59
C ALA A 81 -12.86 6.52 6.94
N GLN A 82 -12.68 6.59 5.62
CA GLN A 82 -11.71 5.74 4.91
C GLN A 82 -10.27 6.11 5.25
N LEU A 83 -9.93 7.40 5.22
CA LEU A 83 -8.57 7.88 5.47
C LEU A 83 -8.18 7.75 6.95
N ASP A 84 -9.10 7.96 7.89
CA ASP A 84 -8.87 7.73 9.32
C ASP A 84 -8.61 6.25 9.58
N LYS A 85 -9.41 5.35 8.98
CA LYS A 85 -9.17 3.91 9.07
C LYS A 85 -7.81 3.53 8.49
N ALA A 86 -7.43 4.10 7.35
CA ALA A 86 -6.12 3.88 6.77
C ALA A 86 -4.99 4.38 7.67
N GLN A 87 -5.14 5.55 8.31
CA GLN A 87 -4.15 6.10 9.23
C GLN A 87 -3.92 5.16 10.43
N GLU A 88 -4.99 4.66 11.07
CA GLU A 88 -4.89 3.70 12.18
C GLU A 88 -4.09 2.44 11.78
N LEU A 89 -4.34 1.94 10.57
CA LEU A 89 -3.67 0.75 10.02
C LEU A 89 -2.19 1.02 9.69
N ILE A 90 -1.88 2.21 9.19
CA ILE A 90 -0.50 2.65 8.93
C ILE A 90 0.26 2.83 10.23
N ASP A 91 -0.35 3.44 11.25
CA ASP A 91 0.25 3.62 12.56
C ASP A 91 0.59 2.27 13.21
N PHE A 92 -0.36 1.32 13.14
CA PHE A 92 -0.13 -0.05 13.59
C PHE A 92 1.01 -0.73 12.82
N ALA A 93 0.99 -0.68 11.48
CA ALA A 93 2.04 -1.25 10.65
C ALA A 93 3.42 -0.63 10.94
N THR A 94 3.47 0.68 11.18
CA THR A 94 4.69 1.43 11.54
C THR A 94 5.22 0.99 12.90
N SER A 95 4.34 0.71 13.87
CA SER A 95 4.75 0.25 15.20
C SER A 95 5.49 -1.10 15.16
N ILE A 96 5.16 -1.94 14.18
CA ILE A 96 5.78 -3.26 13.94
C ILE A 96 7.05 -3.11 13.08
N SER A 97 7.01 -2.29 12.03
CA SER A 97 8.07 -2.14 11.04
C SER A 97 8.48 -0.68 10.90
N GLN A 98 9.32 -0.22 11.84
CA GLN A 98 9.84 1.14 11.85
C GLN A 98 10.76 1.41 10.66
N ASP A 99 10.74 2.65 10.16
CA ASP A 99 11.52 3.11 8.99
C ASP A 99 11.32 2.26 7.72
N ASN A 100 10.17 1.60 7.58
CA ASN A 100 9.85 0.81 6.41
C ASN A 100 9.40 1.71 5.22
N PRO A 101 10.13 1.71 4.10
CA PRO A 101 9.84 2.57 2.96
C PRO A 101 8.46 2.31 2.32
N GLU A 102 7.91 1.10 2.43
CA GLU A 102 6.57 0.78 1.91
C GLU A 102 5.47 1.48 2.72
N ILE A 103 5.63 1.48 4.04
CA ILE A 103 4.68 2.12 4.95
C ILE A 103 4.78 3.65 4.83
N MET A 104 5.99 4.16 4.60
CA MET A 104 6.21 5.58 4.28
C MET A 104 5.51 5.99 2.98
N VAL A 105 5.59 5.17 1.92
CA VAL A 105 4.84 5.42 0.68
C VAL A 105 3.34 5.44 0.96
N MET A 106 2.83 4.54 1.81
CA MET A 106 1.41 4.53 2.19
C MET A 106 0.99 5.82 2.91
N GLN A 107 1.81 6.31 3.85
CA GLN A 107 1.56 7.57 4.56
C GLN A 107 1.53 8.77 3.61
N ALA A 108 2.48 8.82 2.66
CA ALA A 108 2.51 9.86 1.64
C ALA A 108 1.29 9.80 0.71
N LEU A 109 0.85 8.59 0.34
CA LEU A 109 -0.35 8.40 -0.49
C LEU A 109 -1.63 8.80 0.24
N LEU A 110 -1.74 8.51 1.54
CA LEU A 110 -2.84 8.97 2.39
C LEU A 110 -2.95 10.50 2.40
N HIS A 111 -1.82 11.19 2.59
CA HIS A 111 -1.79 12.65 2.54
C HIS A 111 -2.12 13.19 1.14
N THR A 112 -1.67 12.49 0.10
CA THR A 112 -2.01 12.83 -1.29
C THR A 112 -3.51 12.73 -1.54
N ALA A 113 -4.20 11.75 -0.96
CA ALA A 113 -5.65 11.61 -1.09
C ALA A 113 -6.40 12.81 -0.49
N TRP A 114 -5.98 13.30 0.67
CA TRP A 114 -6.51 14.54 1.25
C TRP A 114 -6.29 15.76 0.35
N VAL A 115 -5.07 15.93 -0.19
CA VAL A 115 -4.76 17.03 -1.12
C VAL A 115 -5.58 16.92 -2.42
N ALA A 116 -5.79 15.72 -2.93
CA ALA A 116 -6.59 15.48 -4.12
C ALA A 116 -8.09 15.76 -3.89
N TYR A 117 -8.59 15.52 -2.68
CA TYR A 117 -9.96 15.84 -2.30
C TYR A 117 -10.19 17.35 -2.19
N ASP A 118 -9.34 18.06 -1.44
CA ASP A 118 -9.41 19.51 -1.28
C ASP A 118 -8.01 20.12 -1.15
N GLY A 119 -7.43 20.48 -2.29
CA GLY A 119 -6.11 21.09 -2.36
C GLY A 119 -6.04 22.48 -1.72
N ALA A 120 -7.16 23.20 -1.60
CA ALA A 120 -7.18 24.52 -0.96
C ALA A 120 -7.03 24.39 0.56
N THR A 121 -7.69 23.39 1.16
CA THR A 121 -7.62 23.13 2.60
C THR A 121 -6.34 22.40 2.99
N TYR A 122 -5.97 21.34 2.25
CA TYR A 122 -4.92 20.41 2.67
C TYR A 122 -3.58 20.61 1.95
N GLY A 123 -3.57 21.32 0.82
CA GLY A 123 -2.36 21.46 0.00
C GLY A 123 -1.19 22.08 0.77
N MET A 124 -1.41 23.21 1.45
CA MET A 124 -0.34 23.90 2.17
C MET A 124 0.20 23.11 3.38
N THR A 125 -0.66 22.35 4.06
CA THR A 125 -0.29 21.64 5.29
C THR A 125 0.30 20.25 5.04
N LEU A 126 -0.14 19.57 3.97
CA LEU A 126 0.25 18.19 3.69
C LEU A 126 1.30 18.06 2.58
N SER A 127 1.36 18.97 1.60
CA SER A 127 2.30 18.83 0.48
C SER A 127 3.75 18.80 0.92
N GLY A 128 4.12 19.64 1.90
CA GLY A 128 5.47 19.62 2.47
C GLY A 128 5.80 18.30 3.14
N LYS A 129 4.84 17.70 3.86
CA LYS A 129 5.00 16.38 4.51
C LYS A 129 5.18 15.28 3.49
N VAL A 130 4.41 15.29 2.40
CA VAL A 130 4.54 14.31 1.31
C VAL A 130 5.96 14.35 0.71
N VAL A 131 6.47 15.54 0.43
CA VAL A 131 7.84 15.73 -0.08
C VAL A 131 8.89 15.22 0.91
N GLU A 132 8.74 15.53 2.19
CA GLU A 132 9.64 15.06 3.24
C GLU A 132 9.66 13.53 3.34
N ILE A 133 8.49 12.90 3.35
CA ILE A 133 8.34 11.45 3.44
C ILE A 133 9.01 10.77 2.24
N TYR A 134 8.73 11.18 1.00
CA TYR A 134 9.37 10.59 -0.17
C TYR A 134 10.88 10.85 -0.21
N SER A 135 11.34 12.02 0.25
CA SER A 135 12.77 12.33 0.34
C SER A 135 13.50 11.42 1.32
N LYS A 136 12.87 11.08 2.46
CA LYS A 136 13.42 10.10 3.41
C LYS A 136 13.32 8.67 2.84
N ALA A 137 12.20 8.29 2.25
CA ALA A 137 11.99 6.95 1.69
C ALA A 137 13.00 6.61 0.58
N ILE A 138 13.31 7.56 -0.32
CA ILE A 138 14.29 7.33 -1.40
C ILE A 138 15.72 7.23 -0.87
N GLN A 139 16.05 7.87 0.24
CA GLN A 139 17.36 7.70 0.89
C GLN A 139 17.51 6.30 1.51
N ILE A 140 16.42 5.77 2.09
CA ILE A 140 16.40 4.44 2.70
C ILE A 140 16.41 3.34 1.64
N ALA A 141 15.59 3.49 0.58
CA ALA A 141 15.40 2.46 -0.43
C ALA A 141 15.45 3.06 -1.85
N PRO A 142 16.65 3.45 -2.32
CA PRO A 142 16.83 4.18 -3.59
C PRO A 142 16.43 3.39 -4.85
N ASN A 143 16.37 2.07 -4.76
CA ASN A 143 16.02 1.16 -5.86
C ASN A 143 14.61 0.55 -5.70
N ASN A 144 13.82 1.02 -4.74
CA ASN A 144 12.47 0.51 -4.54
C ASN A 144 11.54 1.10 -5.62
N PRO A 145 10.95 0.26 -6.50
CA PRO A 145 10.14 0.76 -7.61
C PRO A 145 8.89 1.50 -7.14
N ARG A 146 8.30 1.15 -5.99
CA ARG A 146 7.13 1.85 -5.45
C ARG A 146 7.51 3.22 -4.89
N VAL A 147 8.66 3.35 -4.23
CA VAL A 147 9.15 4.65 -3.77
C VAL A 147 9.41 5.57 -4.96
N ILE A 148 10.10 5.08 -5.99
CA ILE A 148 10.41 5.84 -7.21
C ILE A 148 9.12 6.27 -7.91
N LEU A 149 8.22 5.32 -8.18
CA LEU A 149 6.99 5.59 -8.92
C LEU A 149 6.09 6.58 -8.19
N ASN A 150 5.79 6.34 -6.91
CA ASN A 150 4.87 7.20 -6.15
C ASN A 150 5.43 8.62 -5.97
N LYS A 151 6.75 8.75 -5.76
CA LYS A 151 7.40 10.06 -5.73
C LYS A 151 7.27 10.78 -7.06
N ALA A 152 7.54 10.08 -8.17
CA ALA A 152 7.44 10.67 -9.50
C ALA A 152 6.00 11.09 -9.82
N GLU A 153 5.00 10.29 -9.46
CA GLU A 153 3.59 10.63 -9.63
C GLU A 153 3.19 11.87 -8.83
N TRP A 154 3.66 12.00 -7.59
CA TRP A 154 3.48 13.21 -6.79
C TRP A 154 4.10 14.44 -7.46
N ASP A 155 5.37 14.35 -7.87
CA ASP A 155 6.09 15.45 -8.49
C ASP A 155 5.43 15.88 -9.82
N MET A 156 4.99 14.93 -10.63
CA MET A 156 4.23 15.18 -11.86
C MET A 156 2.87 15.82 -11.58
N GLY A 157 2.18 15.39 -10.53
CA GLY A 157 0.90 15.97 -10.08
C GLY A 157 1.07 17.44 -9.67
N ALA A 158 2.10 17.72 -8.87
CA ALA A 158 2.45 19.08 -8.48
C ALA A 158 2.82 19.95 -9.69
N ALA A 159 3.68 19.45 -10.58
CA ALA A 159 4.06 20.15 -11.80
C ALA A 159 2.83 20.49 -12.66
N ARG A 160 1.93 19.53 -12.87
CA ARG A 160 0.67 19.75 -13.60
C ARG A 160 -0.19 20.84 -12.94
N PHE A 161 -0.32 20.82 -11.61
CA PHE A 161 -1.11 21.81 -10.87
C PHE A 161 -0.57 23.23 -11.06
N PHE A 162 0.75 23.40 -11.08
CA PHE A 162 1.41 24.70 -11.30
C PHE A 162 1.70 25.03 -12.77
N GLY A 163 1.24 24.22 -13.73
CA GLY A 163 1.46 24.44 -15.16
C GLY A 163 2.92 24.27 -15.62
N GLN A 164 3.71 23.47 -14.91
CA GLN A 164 5.11 23.17 -15.20
C GLN A 164 5.25 21.93 -16.10
N ASP A 165 6.41 21.78 -16.76
CA ASP A 165 6.71 20.61 -17.59
C ASP A 165 6.90 19.34 -16.74
N MET A 166 6.25 18.25 -17.16
CA MET A 166 6.31 16.95 -16.50
C MET A 166 7.40 16.03 -17.08
N ALA A 167 7.94 16.33 -18.27
CA ALA A 167 8.92 15.49 -18.95
C ALA A 167 10.19 15.14 -18.11
N PRO A 168 10.69 16.03 -17.22
CA PRO A 168 11.84 15.71 -16.38
C PRO A 168 11.61 14.48 -15.47
N PHE A 169 10.40 14.33 -14.94
CA PHE A 169 10.07 13.27 -13.97
C PHE A 169 9.86 11.90 -14.62
N CYS A 170 9.52 11.85 -15.92
CA CYS A 170 9.38 10.59 -16.64
C CYS A 170 10.68 9.79 -16.72
N LYS A 171 11.85 10.46 -16.62
CA LYS A 171 13.17 9.80 -16.60
C LYS A 171 13.42 9.04 -15.31
N ASP A 172 12.84 9.50 -14.20
CA ASP A 172 13.03 8.87 -12.89
C ASP A 172 12.34 7.51 -12.83
N VAL A 173 11.23 7.34 -13.57
CA VAL A 173 10.45 6.09 -13.64
C VAL A 173 11.08 5.04 -14.57
N GLN A 174 11.98 5.43 -15.47
CA GLN A 174 12.59 4.53 -16.47
C GLN A 174 13.85 3.79 -15.98
N ARG A 175 14.26 3.99 -14.72
CA ARG A 175 15.41 3.31 -14.09
C ARG A 175 15.06 1.94 -13.56
#